data_AF-A0A3E0VDV3-F1
#
_entry.id   AF-A0A3E0VDV3-F1
#
_cell.length_a   1.000
_cell.length_b   1.000
_cell.length_c   1.000
_cell.angle_alpha   90.00
_cell.angle_beta   90.00
_cell.angle_gamma   90.00
#
_symmetry.space_group_name_H-M   'P 1'
#
loop_
_entity.id
_entity.type
_entity.pdbx_description
1 polymer ?
#
loop_
_entity_poly.entity_id
_entity_poly.type
_entity_poly.pdbx_seq_one_letter_code
_entity_poly.pdbx_strand_id
1 'polypeptide(L)'
;MLRTVTPRTAGIVAIAIGVALAVCGGWMIAWPPVSILGAIVLAPATLLVAIGCVWLVRRVWDESWPPDVRPDLAKRLRIRRVLLVASGVLLPVALAYGIFSATRGEWGSLVIALILALNAATNLSVYRRLGQ
;
A
#
# COMPACT_ATOMS: atom_id res chain seq x y z
N MET A 1 11.72 25.19 21.91
CA MET A 1 12.37 23.87 21.69
C MET A 1 11.45 23.00 20.84
N LEU A 2 11.41 23.22 19.53
CA LEU A 2 10.75 22.29 18.60
C LEU A 2 11.70 21.11 18.45
N ARG A 3 11.37 19.97 19.10
CA ARG A 3 12.03 18.69 18.82
C ARG A 3 12.05 18.53 17.31
N THR A 4 13.23 18.39 16.74
CA THR A 4 13.46 18.16 15.31
C THR A 4 12.70 16.91 14.90
N VAL A 5 11.47 17.09 14.41
CA VAL A 5 10.63 16.00 13.94
C VAL A 5 11.36 15.38 12.77
N THR A 6 11.77 14.12 12.90
CA THR A 6 12.45 13.43 11.81
C THR A 6 11.48 13.24 10.65
N PRO A 7 11.94 13.28 9.39
CA PRO A 7 11.08 13.06 8.23
C PRO A 7 10.37 11.70 8.30
N ARG A 8 11.03 10.67 8.86
CA ARG A 8 10.41 9.36 9.13
C ARG A 8 9.23 9.45 10.09
N THR A 9 9.38 10.14 11.22
CA THR A 9 8.27 10.29 12.18
C THR A 9 7.12 11.10 11.59
N ALA A 10 7.40 12.15 10.83
CA ALA A 10 6.37 12.90 10.11
C ALA A 10 5.66 12.04 9.05
N GLY A 11 6.42 11.21 8.31
CA GLY A 11 5.89 10.28 7.32
C GLY A 11 4.97 9.22 7.92
N ILE A 12 5.37 8.61 9.04
CA ILE A 12 4.54 7.61 9.76
C ILE A 12 3.23 8.25 10.23
N VAL A 13 3.29 9.45 10.81
CA VAL A 13 2.10 10.17 11.28
C VAL A 13 1.19 10.55 10.11
N ALA A 14 1.74 11.07 9.02
CA ALA A 14 0.98 11.40 7.81
C ALA A 14 0.27 10.17 7.22
N ILE A 15 0.95 9.02 7.18
CA ILE A 15 0.33 7.76 6.73
C ILE A 15 -0.78 7.33 7.69
N ALA A 16 -0.54 7.36 9.00
CA ALA A 16 -1.54 6.95 9.99
C ALA A 16 -2.82 7.80 9.88
N ILE A 17 -2.67 9.13 9.77
CA ILE A 17 -3.78 10.06 9.58
C ILE A 17 -4.48 9.78 8.23
N GLY A 18 -3.70 9.59 7.17
CA GLY A 18 -4.23 9.34 5.83
C GLY A 18 -5.03 8.05 5.75
N VAL A 19 -4.55 6.98 6.39
CA VAL A 19 -5.27 5.70 6.49
C VAL A 19 -6.55 5.86 7.29
N ALA A 20 -6.52 6.57 8.43
CA ALA A 20 -7.73 6.84 9.21
C ALA A 20 -8.79 7.61 8.39
N LEU A 21 -8.36 8.65 7.65
CA LEU A 21 -9.24 9.41 6.75
C LEU A 21 -9.77 8.56 5.59
N ALA A 22 -8.96 7.67 5.02
CA ALA A 22 -9.39 6.77 3.96
C ALA A 22 -10.45 5.77 4.46
N VAL A 23 -10.30 5.25 5.68
CA VAL A 23 -11.32 4.38 6.32
C VAL A 23 -12.61 5.16 6.54
N CYS A 24 -12.54 6.37 7.10
CA CYS A 24 -13.71 7.23 7.29
C CYS A 24 -14.38 7.58 5.96
N GLY A 25 -13.61 7.97 4.93
CA GLY A 25 -14.11 8.29 3.60
C GLY A 25 -14.76 7.09 2.91
N GLY A 26 -14.14 5.91 3.03
CA GLY A 26 -14.71 4.65 2.53
C GLY A 26 -16.01 4.28 3.23
N TRP A 27 -16.10 4.50 4.55
CA TRP A 27 -17.35 4.31 5.28
C TRP A 27 -18.44 5.29 4.82
N MET A 28 -18.11 6.55 4.58
CA MET A 28 -19.06 7.54 4.05
C MET A 28 -19.54 7.21 2.63
N ILE A 29 -18.67 6.66 1.76
CA ILE A 29 -19.06 6.24 0.41
C ILE A 29 -20.15 5.16 0.43
N ALA A 30 -20.19 4.32 1.46
CA ALA A 30 -21.20 3.28 1.59
C ALA A 30 -22.63 3.84 1.81
N TRP A 31 -22.78 5.14 2.07
CA TRP A 31 -24.06 5.80 2.34
C TRP A 31 -24.37 6.81 1.23
N PRO A 32 -25.48 6.61 0.46
CA PRO A 32 -25.82 7.46 -0.69
C PRO A 32 -25.77 8.99 -0.43
N PRO A 33 -26.33 9.53 0.67
CA PRO A 33 -26.39 10.99 0.87
C PRO A 33 -25.04 11.65 1.17
N VAL A 34 -24.05 10.89 1.65
CA VAL A 34 -22.71 11.40 2.01
C VAL A 34 -21.61 10.86 1.09
N SER A 35 -21.98 10.17 0.02
CA SER A 35 -21.04 9.54 -0.91
C SER A 35 -20.08 10.54 -1.58
N ILE A 36 -20.59 11.71 -1.96
CA ILE A 36 -19.79 12.79 -2.56
C ILE A 36 -18.77 13.33 -1.55
N LEU A 37 -19.17 13.53 -0.29
CA LEU A 37 -18.26 13.96 0.78
C LEU A 37 -17.20 12.89 1.05
N GLY A 38 -17.56 11.61 1.02
CA GLY A 38 -16.60 10.51 1.13
C GLY A 38 -15.52 10.55 0.04
N ALA A 39 -15.90 10.82 -1.21
CA ALA A 39 -14.95 10.97 -2.31
C ALA A 39 -14.01 12.18 -2.12
N ILE A 40 -14.56 13.31 -1.65
CA ILE A 40 -13.79 14.52 -1.34
C ILE A 40 -12.79 14.27 -0.21
N VAL A 41 -13.10 13.42 0.77
CA VAL A 41 -12.18 13.05 1.87
C VAL A 41 -11.13 12.04 1.40
N LEU A 42 -11.47 11.14 0.50
CA LEU A 42 -10.55 10.12 -0.02
C LEU A 42 -9.41 10.71 -0.86
N ALA A 43 -9.67 11.72 -1.67
CA ALA A 43 -8.64 12.37 -2.47
C ALA A 43 -7.45 12.93 -1.63
N PRO A 44 -7.67 13.82 -0.63
CA PRO A 44 -6.60 14.32 0.21
C PRO A 44 -6.03 13.24 1.13
N ALA A 45 -6.82 12.25 1.57
CA ALA A 45 -6.30 11.10 2.31
C ALA A 45 -5.24 10.35 1.51
N THR A 46 -5.51 10.12 0.21
CA THR A 46 -4.59 9.44 -0.70
C THR A 46 -3.31 10.26 -0.92
N LEU A 47 -3.44 11.58 -1.12
CA LEU A 47 -2.30 12.49 -1.22
C LEU A 47 -1.45 12.49 0.06
N LEU A 48 -2.10 12.51 1.23
CA LEU A 48 -1.41 12.49 2.51
C LEU A 48 -0.59 11.21 2.72
N VAL A 49 -1.17 10.05 2.34
CA VAL A 49 -0.45 8.77 2.36
C VAL A 49 0.73 8.79 1.39
N ALA A 50 0.55 9.32 0.17
CA ALA A 50 1.62 9.42 -0.82
C ALA A 50 2.78 10.31 -0.31
N ILE A 51 2.45 11.48 0.25
CA ILE A 51 3.43 12.40 0.86
C ILE A 51 4.14 11.72 2.03
N GLY A 52 3.39 11.03 2.90
CA GLY A 52 3.97 10.32 4.04
C GLY A 52 4.92 9.18 3.61
N CYS A 53 4.62 8.48 2.52
CA CYS A 53 5.50 7.49 1.91
C CYS A 53 6.80 8.14 1.38
N VAL A 54 6.73 9.32 0.77
CA VAL A 54 7.92 10.07 0.34
C VAL A 54 8.77 10.46 1.55
N TRP A 55 8.14 10.96 2.62
CA TRP A 55 8.84 11.35 3.85
C TRP A 55 9.47 10.16 4.60
N LEU A 56 8.90 8.96 4.49
CA LEU A 56 9.49 7.73 5.05
C LEU A 56 10.85 7.39 4.40
N VAL A 57 10.99 7.67 3.11
CA VAL A 57 12.23 7.40 2.36
C VAL A 57 13.27 8.49 2.59
N ARG A 58 12.81 9.71 2.89
CA ARG A 58 13.67 10.86 3.15
C ARG A 58 14.45 10.70 4.46
N ARG A 59 15.76 10.94 4.44
CA ARG A 59 16.63 10.84 5.62
C ARG A 59 16.69 12.17 6.37
N VAL A 60 16.76 13.27 5.62
CA VAL A 60 16.90 14.64 6.15
C VAL A 60 16.00 15.60 5.38
N TRP A 61 15.46 16.63 6.04
CA TRP A 61 14.56 17.62 5.42
C TRP A 61 15.21 18.48 4.34
N ASP A 62 16.53 18.56 4.30
CA ASP A 62 17.29 19.33 3.30
C ASP A 62 17.83 18.46 2.16
N GLU A 63 17.53 17.16 2.17
CA GLU A 63 17.95 16.23 1.13
C GLU A 63 17.26 16.58 -0.19
N SER A 64 18.05 16.74 -1.27
CA SER A 64 17.55 16.96 -2.62
C SER A 64 16.82 15.72 -3.12
N TRP A 65 15.68 15.92 -3.79
CA TRP A 65 14.88 14.83 -4.36
C TRP A 65 15.17 14.71 -5.86
N PRO A 66 15.43 13.50 -6.39
CA PRO A 66 15.41 12.19 -5.73
C PRO A 66 16.67 11.91 -4.88
N PRO A 67 16.54 11.18 -3.76
CA PRO A 67 17.65 10.92 -2.86
C PRO A 67 18.63 9.96 -3.53
N ASP A 68 19.92 10.28 -3.46
CA ASP A 68 21.01 9.57 -4.12
C ASP A 68 21.37 8.29 -3.34
N VAL A 69 20.38 7.42 -3.19
CA VAL A 69 20.52 6.15 -2.46
C VAL A 69 20.96 5.10 -3.45
N ARG A 70 22.28 4.89 -3.55
CA ARG A 70 22.81 3.64 -4.11
C ARG A 70 22.29 2.50 -3.22
N PRO A 71 21.36 1.67 -3.71
CA PRO A 71 20.75 0.66 -2.89
C PRO A 71 21.75 -0.47 -2.69
N ASP A 72 21.95 -0.88 -1.44
CA ASP A 72 22.72 -2.07 -1.12
C ASP A 72 22.10 -3.29 -1.85
N LEU A 73 22.90 -3.85 -2.77
CA LEU A 73 22.50 -4.96 -3.64
C LEU A 73 22.10 -6.18 -2.80
N ALA A 74 22.82 -6.46 -1.70
CA ALA A 74 22.55 -7.60 -0.84
C ALA A 74 21.19 -7.45 -0.13
N LYS A 75 20.89 -6.26 0.36
CA LYS A 75 19.59 -5.95 0.98
C LYS A 75 18.44 -6.04 -0.03
N ARG A 76 18.64 -5.56 -1.26
CA ARG A 76 17.64 -5.69 -2.35
C ARG A 76 17.32 -7.15 -2.67
N LEU A 77 18.35 -7.99 -2.80
CA LEU A 77 18.17 -9.41 -3.08
C LEU A 77 17.43 -10.12 -1.94
N ARG A 78 17.72 -9.79 -0.68
CA ARG A 78 16.99 -10.35 0.48
C ARG A 78 15.52 -9.94 0.48
N ILE A 79 15.22 -8.66 0.34
CA ILE A 79 13.83 -8.15 0.30
C ILE A 79 13.07 -8.80 -0.86
N ARG A 80 13.71 -8.90 -2.03
CA ARG A 80 13.12 -9.53 -3.20
C ARG A 80 12.81 -11.00 -3.00
N ARG A 81 13.71 -11.78 -2.38
CA ARG A 81 13.41 -13.19 -2.04
C ARG A 81 12.21 -13.30 -1.12
N VAL A 82 12.14 -12.48 -0.07
CA VAL A 82 11.00 -12.46 0.86
C VAL A 82 9.70 -12.13 0.14
N LEU A 83 9.70 -11.10 -0.71
CA LEU A 83 8.51 -10.69 -1.46
C LEU A 83 8.07 -11.74 -2.49
N LEU A 84 9.01 -12.44 -3.13
CA LEU A 84 8.71 -13.50 -4.09
C LEU A 84 8.09 -14.71 -3.37
N VAL A 85 8.65 -15.12 -2.23
CA VAL A 85 8.07 -16.20 -1.40
C VAL A 85 6.69 -15.79 -0.87
N ALA A 86 6.55 -14.59 -0.31
CA ALA A 86 5.28 -14.10 0.20
C ALA A 86 4.22 -14.03 -0.89
N SER A 87 4.55 -13.50 -2.08
CA SER A 87 3.61 -13.43 -3.22
C SER A 87 3.27 -14.82 -3.75
N GLY A 88 4.22 -15.75 -3.74
CA GLY A 88 4.02 -17.14 -4.15
C GLY A 88 3.06 -17.91 -3.23
N VAL A 89 3.04 -17.59 -1.93
CA VAL A 89 2.09 -18.14 -0.96
C VAL A 89 0.75 -17.40 -1.01
N LEU A 90 0.78 -16.07 -1.15
CA LEU A 90 -0.43 -15.25 -1.14
C LEU A 90 -1.33 -15.53 -2.35
N LEU A 91 -0.75 -15.77 -3.53
CA LEU A 91 -1.50 -16.03 -4.76
C LEU A 91 -2.47 -17.24 -4.65
N PRO A 92 -2.02 -18.46 -4.30
CA PRO A 92 -2.91 -19.61 -4.17
C PRO A 92 -3.92 -19.43 -3.03
N VAL A 93 -3.53 -18.79 -1.92
CA VAL A 93 -4.45 -18.51 -0.80
C VAL A 93 -5.56 -17.55 -1.22
N ALA A 94 -5.22 -16.46 -1.92
CA ALA A 94 -6.19 -15.48 -2.41
C ALA A 94 -7.15 -16.12 -3.43
N LEU A 95 -6.64 -16.98 -4.32
CA LEU A 95 -7.48 -17.72 -5.28
C LEU A 95 -8.42 -18.70 -4.58
N ALA A 96 -7.93 -19.48 -3.62
CA ALA A 96 -8.75 -20.41 -2.84
C ALA A 96 -9.85 -19.67 -2.06
N TYR A 97 -9.51 -18.54 -1.43
CA TYR A 97 -10.47 -17.69 -0.73
C TYR A 97 -11.50 -17.07 -1.69
N GLY A 98 -11.08 -16.68 -2.89
CA GLY A 98 -11.98 -16.19 -3.94
C GLY A 98 -12.98 -17.24 -4.39
N ILE A 99 -12.51 -18.46 -4.67
CA ILE A 99 -13.39 -19.60 -5.05
C ILE A 99 -14.40 -19.87 -3.92
N PHE A 100 -13.93 -19.93 -2.67
CA PHE A 100 -14.79 -20.11 -1.51
C PHE A 100 -15.85 -19.00 -1.38
N SER A 101 -15.45 -17.74 -1.53
CA SER A 101 -16.36 -16.58 -1.48
C SER A 101 -17.42 -16.63 -2.59
N ALA A 102 -17.01 -17.04 -3.80
CA ALA A 102 -17.93 -17.21 -4.93
C ALA A 102 -18.99 -18.29 -4.65
N THR A 103 -18.59 -19.42 -4.05
CA THR A 103 -19.55 -20.50 -3.70
C THR A 103 -20.58 -20.08 -2.64
N ARG A 104 -20.28 -19.05 -1.85
CA ARG A 104 -21.18 -18.49 -0.83
C ARG A 104 -21.97 -17.26 -1.30
N GLY A 105 -21.77 -16.81 -2.54
CA GLY A 105 -22.41 -15.60 -3.06
C GLY A 105 -21.90 -14.30 -2.43
N GLU A 106 -20.74 -14.33 -1.75
CA GLU A 106 -20.13 -13.16 -1.11
C GLU A 106 -19.33 -12.34 -2.13
N TRP A 107 -20.03 -11.58 -2.97
CA TRP A 107 -19.42 -10.82 -4.07
C TRP A 107 -18.37 -9.78 -3.61
N GLY A 108 -18.57 -9.15 -2.44
CA GLY A 108 -17.58 -8.22 -1.88
C GLY A 108 -16.25 -8.91 -1.53
N SER A 109 -16.33 -10.05 -0.84
CA SER A 109 -15.16 -10.88 -0.50
C SER A 109 -14.44 -11.39 -1.75
N LEU A 110 -15.20 -11.74 -2.81
CA LEU A 110 -14.65 -12.16 -4.09
C LEU A 110 -13.83 -11.05 -4.76
N VAL A 111 -14.34 -9.81 -4.80
CA VAL A 111 -13.63 -8.68 -5.41
C VAL A 111 -12.31 -8.42 -4.68
N ILE A 112 -12.32 -8.47 -3.34
CA ILE A 112 -11.10 -8.32 -2.53
C ILE A 112 -10.10 -9.44 -2.86
N ALA A 113 -10.56 -10.68 -2.95
CA ALA A 113 -9.74 -11.83 -3.29
C ALA A 113 -9.08 -11.69 -4.67
N LEU A 114 -9.83 -11.20 -5.67
CA LEU A 114 -9.32 -10.94 -7.02
C LEU A 114 -8.27 -9.84 -7.04
N ILE A 115 -8.48 -8.73 -6.30
CA ILE A 115 -7.48 -7.65 -6.19
C ILE A 115 -6.19 -8.17 -5.57
N LEU A 116 -6.28 -8.97 -4.50
CA LEU A 116 -5.13 -9.57 -3.84
C LEU A 116 -4.39 -10.55 -4.76
N ALA A 117 -5.13 -11.39 -5.49
CA ALA A 117 -4.55 -12.33 -6.45
C ALA A 117 -3.85 -11.59 -7.59
N LEU A 118 -4.46 -10.53 -8.14
CA LEU A 118 -3.87 -9.71 -9.20
C LEU A 118 -2.58 -9.02 -8.72
N ASN A 119 -2.58 -8.49 -7.50
CA ASN A 119 -1.40 -7.86 -6.90
C ASN A 119 -0.27 -8.89 -6.72
N ALA A 120 -0.57 -10.06 -6.15
CA ALA A 120 0.38 -11.15 -5.98
C ALA A 120 0.96 -11.64 -7.32
N ALA A 121 0.12 -11.80 -8.35
CA ALA A 121 0.54 -12.21 -9.69
C ALA A 121 1.45 -11.16 -10.35
N THR A 122 1.07 -9.88 -10.26
CA THR A 122 1.87 -8.76 -10.78
C THR A 122 3.24 -8.74 -10.11
N ASN A 123 3.29 -8.81 -8.78
CA ASN A 123 4.54 -8.87 -8.02
C ASN A 123 5.41 -10.06 -8.44
N LEU A 124 4.82 -11.25 -8.56
CA LEU A 124 5.55 -12.45 -8.98
C LEU A 124 6.14 -12.29 -10.39
N SER A 125 5.39 -11.69 -11.31
CA SER A 125 5.85 -11.44 -12.69
C SER A 125 7.00 -10.43 -12.76
N VAL A 126 6.88 -9.32 -12.04
CA VAL A 126 7.91 -8.26 -11.95
C VAL A 126 9.18 -8.82 -11.29
N TYR A 127 9.03 -9.54 -10.18
CA TYR A 127 10.17 -10.14 -9.48
C TYR A 127 10.75 -11.35 -10.19
N ARG A 128 10.08 -11.98 -11.16
CA ARG A 128 10.74 -12.96 -12.05
C ARG A 128 11.57 -12.25 -13.12
N ARG A 129 11.02 -11.22 -13.77
CA ARG A 129 11.69 -10.49 -14.86
C ARG A 129 12.97 -9.78 -14.45
N LEU A 130 13.03 -9.21 -13.25
CA LEU A 130 14.21 -8.49 -12.75
C LEU A 130 15.43 -9.39 -12.45
N GLY A 131 15.32 -10.72 -12.64
CA GLY A 131 16.28 -11.73 -12.17
C GLY A 131 16.99 -12.46 -13.29
N GLN A 132 16.53 -12.18 -14.51
CA GLN A 132 17.26 -12.35 -15.75
C GLN A 132 18.04 -11.07 -16.01
#